data_AF-A0A383E228-F1
#
_entry.id   AF-A0A383E228-F1
#
_cell.length_a   1.000
_cell.length_b   1.000
_cell.length_c   1.000
_cell.angle_alpha   90.00
_cell.angle_beta   90.00
_cell.angle_gamma   90.00
#
_symmetry.space_group_name_H-M   'P 1'
#
loop_
_entity.id
_entity.type
_entity.pdbx_description
1 polymer ?
#
loop_
_entity_poly.entity_id
_entity_poly.type
_entity_poly.pdbx_seq_one_letter_code
_entity_poly.pdbx_strand_id
1 'polypeptide(L)'
;SHISGDDLYDKDMYPKAPVKPGGLNPKMLAKHPNLYADLSATSGLNAISRDHEFGKQYIIENSNKLLFARDIFDTLLMDHINTLDLPSDVSDKIMYKNALKLVGEL
;
A
#
# COMPACT_ATOMS: atom_id res chain seq x y z
N SER A 1 5.66 0.87 9.82
CA SER A 1 4.98 1.49 8.66
C SER A 1 4.04 2.60 9.11
N HIS A 2 3.99 3.72 8.38
CA HIS A 2 3.12 4.86 8.68
C HIS A 2 1.63 4.68 8.30
N ILE A 3 1.23 3.52 7.77
CA ILE A 3 -0.19 3.25 7.50
C ILE A 3 -0.99 2.94 8.77
N SER A 4 -0.31 2.49 9.84
CA SER A 4 -0.90 2.21 11.15
C SER A 4 -0.64 3.37 12.12
N GLY A 5 -1.61 3.64 13.01
CA GLY A 5 -1.51 4.61 14.11
C GLY A 5 -0.99 4.00 15.42
N ASP A 6 -0.04 3.07 15.35
CA ASP A 6 0.47 2.31 16.49
C ASP A 6 1.76 2.85 17.12
N ASP A 7 2.30 3.93 16.57
CA ASP A 7 3.58 4.54 16.98
C ASP A 7 4.77 3.57 16.95
N LEU A 8 4.74 2.52 16.11
CA LEU A 8 5.86 1.58 15.94
C LEU A 8 6.75 1.91 14.74
N TYR A 9 6.40 2.92 13.96
CA TYR A 9 7.06 3.27 12.69
C TYR A 9 8.56 3.61 12.84
N ASP A 10 8.99 4.04 14.01
CA ASP A 10 10.38 4.40 14.38
C ASP A 10 10.99 3.47 15.45
N LYS A 11 10.24 2.46 15.92
CA LYS A 11 10.64 1.56 17.00
C LYS A 11 10.90 0.14 16.53
N ASP A 12 10.21 -0.29 15.48
CA ASP A 12 10.34 -1.62 14.91
C ASP A 12 10.26 -1.52 13.38
N MET A 13 11.27 -2.09 12.71
CA MET A 13 11.37 -2.05 11.26
C MET A 13 10.20 -2.79 10.59
N TYR A 14 9.76 -3.92 11.17
CA TYR A 14 8.67 -4.74 10.66
C TYR A 14 7.72 -5.17 11.79
N PRO A 15 6.90 -4.24 12.30
CA PRO A 15 6.03 -4.51 13.43
C PRO A 15 5.08 -5.68 13.17
N LYS A 16 4.91 -6.54 14.17
CA LYS A 16 3.94 -7.66 14.16
C LYS A 16 2.73 -7.43 15.06
N ALA A 17 2.72 -6.31 15.81
CA ALA A 17 1.59 -5.94 16.65
C ALA A 17 0.33 -5.70 15.79
N PRO A 18 -0.88 -5.74 16.36
CA PRO A 18 -2.10 -5.35 15.66
C PRO A 18 -2.00 -3.95 15.05
N VAL A 19 -2.54 -3.78 13.85
CA VAL A 19 -2.67 -2.46 13.22
C VAL A 19 -3.67 -1.60 14.00
N LYS A 20 -3.49 -0.27 13.95
CA LYS A 20 -4.42 0.69 14.53
C LYS A 20 -4.85 1.72 13.48
N PRO A 21 -6.12 2.17 13.49
CA PRO A 21 -6.56 3.26 12.64
C PRO A 21 -5.80 4.55 12.95
N GLY A 22 -5.82 5.50 12.01
CA GLY A 22 -5.24 6.84 12.21
C GLY A 22 -3.78 7.02 11.76
N GLY A 23 -3.25 6.11 10.95
CA GLY A 23 -1.92 6.23 10.36
C GLY A 23 -1.68 7.53 9.60
N LEU A 24 -0.41 7.97 9.58
CA LEU A 24 -0.02 9.23 8.95
C LEU A 24 -0.03 9.15 7.43
N ASN A 25 0.31 7.98 6.84
CA ASN A 25 0.38 7.83 5.39
C ASN A 25 -0.97 8.12 4.68
N PRO A 26 -2.12 7.52 5.06
CA PRO A 26 -3.43 7.85 4.47
C PRO A 26 -3.75 9.36 4.56
N LYS A 27 -3.42 10.00 5.69
CA LYS A 27 -3.63 11.44 5.89
C LYS A 27 -2.80 12.28 4.91
N MET A 28 -1.55 11.90 4.69
CA MET A 28 -0.66 12.60 3.74
C MET A 28 -1.11 12.39 2.30
N LEU A 29 -1.52 11.17 1.93
CA LEU A 29 -2.09 10.87 0.62
C LEU A 29 -3.38 11.66 0.37
N ALA A 30 -4.27 11.78 1.36
CA ALA A 30 -5.48 12.59 1.23
C ALA A 30 -5.16 14.09 1.08
N LYS A 31 -4.22 14.61 1.87
CA LYS A 31 -3.88 16.05 1.93
C LYS A 31 -3.19 16.55 0.66
N HIS A 32 -2.30 15.76 0.07
CA HIS A 32 -1.43 16.21 -1.00
C HIS A 32 -1.85 15.62 -2.36
N PRO A 33 -2.39 16.42 -3.30
CA PRO A 33 -2.93 15.90 -4.56
C PRO A 33 -1.85 15.25 -5.45
N ASN A 34 -0.61 15.69 -5.34
CA ASN A 34 0.54 15.22 -6.11
C ASN A 34 1.40 14.17 -5.39
N LEU A 35 1.01 13.73 -4.18
CA LEU A 35 1.72 12.69 -3.45
C LEU A 35 1.21 11.31 -3.86
N TYR A 36 2.16 10.40 -4.08
CA TYR A 36 1.93 8.98 -4.36
C TYR A 36 2.77 8.14 -3.41
N ALA A 37 2.41 6.88 -3.25
CA ALA A 37 3.19 5.88 -2.52
C ALA A 37 3.23 4.57 -3.31
N ASP A 38 4.35 3.87 -3.23
CA ASP A 38 4.47 2.52 -3.75
C ASP A 38 4.30 1.47 -2.64
N LEU A 39 3.82 0.30 -3.03
CA LEU A 39 3.93 -0.94 -2.28
C LEU A 39 5.11 -1.70 -2.89
N SER A 40 6.18 -1.85 -2.12
CA SER A 40 7.42 -2.47 -2.60
C SER A 40 8.12 -3.35 -1.57
N ALA A 41 8.77 -4.39 -2.08
CA ALA A 41 9.57 -5.34 -1.31
C ALA A 41 8.86 -5.87 -0.03
N THR A 42 9.66 -6.24 0.97
CA THR A 42 9.19 -6.69 2.28
C THR A 42 8.46 -5.59 3.05
N SER A 43 8.79 -4.31 2.83
CA SER A 43 8.17 -3.17 3.53
C SER A 43 6.70 -2.99 3.17
N GLY A 44 6.39 -2.99 1.87
CA GLY A 44 5.03 -2.97 1.36
C GLY A 44 4.25 -4.17 1.84
N LEU A 45 4.84 -5.37 1.73
CA LEU A 45 4.22 -6.61 2.18
C LEU A 45 3.90 -6.57 3.67
N ASN A 46 4.86 -6.23 4.54
CA ASN A 46 4.63 -6.14 5.98
C ASN A 46 3.58 -5.09 6.30
N ALA A 47 3.55 -3.96 5.61
CA ALA A 47 2.55 -2.93 5.86
C ALA A 47 1.13 -3.47 5.68
N ILE A 48 0.83 -4.18 4.59
CA ILE A 48 -0.52 -4.61 4.23
C ILE A 48 -0.90 -6.03 4.65
N SER A 49 0.03 -6.83 5.18
CA SER A 49 -0.22 -8.23 5.58
C SER A 49 -0.39 -8.44 7.09
N ARG A 50 -0.15 -7.41 7.91
CA ARG A 50 -0.35 -7.46 9.37
C ARG A 50 -1.80 -7.74 9.77
N ASP A 51 -2.74 -7.28 8.96
CA ASP A 51 -4.18 -7.51 9.10
C ASP A 51 -4.80 -7.48 7.70
N HIS A 52 -5.49 -8.55 7.33
CA HIS A 52 -5.98 -8.78 5.97
C HIS A 52 -7.04 -7.73 5.56
N GLU A 53 -8.03 -7.50 6.41
CA GLU A 53 -9.13 -6.56 6.14
C GLU A 53 -8.63 -5.12 6.13
N PHE A 54 -7.75 -4.77 7.08
CA PHE A 54 -7.12 -3.45 7.10
C PHE A 54 -6.29 -3.19 5.85
N GLY A 55 -5.46 -4.16 5.44
CA GLY A 55 -4.64 -4.06 4.24
C GLY A 55 -5.49 -3.88 2.98
N LYS A 56 -6.54 -4.69 2.83
CA LYS A 56 -7.53 -4.57 1.75
C LYS A 56 -8.18 -3.18 1.73
N GLN A 57 -8.69 -2.72 2.86
CA GLN A 57 -9.38 -1.44 2.96
C GLN A 57 -8.45 -0.25 2.69
N TYR A 58 -7.22 -0.26 3.23
CA TYR A 58 -6.20 0.75 2.96
C TYR A 58 -5.93 0.88 1.46
N ILE A 59 -5.80 -0.25 0.77
CA ILE A 59 -5.54 -0.26 -0.67
C ILE A 59 -6.72 0.32 -1.45
N ILE A 60 -7.95 -0.08 -1.12
CA ILE A 60 -9.16 0.41 -1.80
C ILE A 60 -9.29 1.93 -1.64
N GLU A 61 -9.17 2.43 -0.41
CA GLU A 61 -9.33 3.86 -0.08
C GLU A 61 -8.28 4.75 -0.74
N ASN A 62 -7.06 4.24 -0.89
CA ASN A 62 -5.93 5.01 -1.42
C ASN A 62 -5.58 4.64 -2.88
N SER A 63 -6.41 3.82 -3.54
CA SER A 63 -6.13 3.20 -4.84
C SER A 63 -5.73 4.16 -5.96
N ASN A 64 -6.16 5.43 -5.93
CA ASN A 64 -5.78 6.43 -6.95
C ASN A 64 -4.34 6.96 -6.79
N LYS A 65 -3.64 6.61 -5.70
CA LYS A 65 -2.33 7.14 -5.32
C LYS A 65 -1.32 6.05 -4.94
N LEU A 66 -1.68 4.79 -5.10
CA LEU A 66 -0.81 3.65 -4.83
C LEU A 66 -0.24 3.07 -6.12
N LEU A 67 1.03 2.65 -6.09
CA LEU A 67 1.70 1.93 -7.16
C LEU A 67 2.19 0.58 -6.67
N PHE A 68 2.21 -0.41 -7.56
CA PHE A 68 2.98 -1.63 -7.34
C PHE A 68 4.42 -1.44 -7.83
N ALA A 69 5.40 -1.82 -7.00
CA ALA A 69 6.79 -1.94 -7.41
C ALA A 69 7.38 -3.20 -6.76
N ARG A 70 8.13 -4.02 -7.50
CA ARG A 70 8.63 -5.28 -6.93
C ARG A 70 9.74 -5.04 -5.89
N ASP A 71 10.78 -4.29 -6.28
CA ASP A 71 11.95 -3.94 -5.46
C ASP A 71 12.65 -5.13 -4.74
N ILE A 72 12.44 -6.36 -5.23
CA ILE A 72 13.08 -7.58 -4.71
C ILE A 72 12.97 -8.71 -5.75
N PHE A 73 13.73 -9.80 -5.57
CA PHE A 73 13.74 -10.98 -6.46
C PHE A 73 12.77 -12.09 -6.01
N ASP A 74 11.59 -11.73 -5.52
CA ASP A 74 10.50 -12.66 -5.18
C ASP A 74 9.13 -12.15 -5.65
N THR A 75 8.06 -12.89 -5.33
CA THR A 75 6.67 -12.57 -5.70
C THR A 75 5.76 -12.31 -4.50
N LEU A 76 6.27 -12.34 -3.26
CA LEU A 76 5.43 -12.45 -2.06
C LEU A 76 4.45 -11.29 -1.90
N LEU A 77 4.86 -10.07 -2.26
CA LEU A 77 3.96 -8.91 -2.27
C LEU A 77 2.82 -9.06 -3.29
N MET A 78 3.14 -9.48 -4.51
CA MET A 78 2.14 -9.70 -5.57
C MET A 78 1.18 -10.83 -5.18
N ASP A 79 1.72 -11.92 -4.65
CA ASP A 79 0.96 -13.07 -4.19
C ASP A 79 -0.01 -12.66 -3.08
N HIS A 80 0.45 -11.87 -2.10
CA HIS A 80 -0.42 -11.33 -1.05
C HIS A 80 -1.50 -10.42 -1.61
N ILE A 81 -1.17 -9.48 -2.51
CA ILE A 81 -2.16 -8.59 -3.14
C ILE A 81 -3.24 -9.41 -3.86
N ASN A 82 -2.88 -10.50 -4.56
CA ASN A 82 -3.83 -11.39 -5.22
C ASN A 82 -4.79 -12.07 -4.22
N THR A 83 -4.37 -12.31 -2.97
CA THR A 83 -5.26 -12.88 -1.95
C THR A 83 -6.31 -11.89 -1.43
N LEU A 84 -6.11 -10.58 -1.62
CA LEU A 84 -7.01 -9.56 -1.09
C LEU A 84 -8.33 -9.44 -1.89
N ASP A 85 -8.45 -10.08 -3.06
CA ASP A 85 -9.64 -10.04 -3.92
C ASP A 85 -10.15 -8.60 -4.10
N LEU A 86 -9.26 -7.74 -4.62
CA LEU A 86 -9.55 -6.32 -4.86
C LEU A 86 -10.48 -6.16 -6.07
N PRO A 87 -11.38 -5.16 -6.07
CA PRO A 87 -12.11 -4.78 -7.27
C PRO A 87 -11.16 -4.56 -8.45
N SER A 88 -11.56 -4.97 -9.66
CA SER A 88 -10.69 -4.92 -10.84
C SER A 88 -10.21 -3.50 -11.15
N ASP A 89 -11.04 -2.48 -10.93
CA ASP A 89 -10.67 -1.08 -11.13
C ASP A 89 -9.60 -0.61 -10.11
N VAL A 90 -9.64 -1.12 -8.87
CA VAL A 90 -8.64 -0.88 -7.83
C VAL A 90 -7.33 -1.58 -8.20
N SER A 91 -7.41 -2.87 -8.57
CA SER A 91 -6.24 -3.65 -8.99
C SER A 91 -5.53 -3.00 -10.18
N ASP A 92 -6.26 -2.63 -11.24
CA ASP A 92 -5.71 -1.96 -12.41
C ASP A 92 -4.98 -0.66 -12.07
N LYS A 93 -5.54 0.16 -11.16
CA LYS A 93 -4.91 1.41 -10.70
C LYS A 93 -3.52 1.16 -10.15
N ILE A 94 -3.40 0.18 -9.26
CA ILE A 94 -2.15 -0.10 -8.54
C ILE A 94 -1.15 -0.81 -9.45
N MET A 95 -1.63 -1.77 -10.25
CA MET A 95 -0.77 -2.60 -11.09
C MET A 95 -0.19 -1.87 -12.29
N TYR A 96 -0.93 -0.91 -12.88
CA TYR A 96 -0.39 -0.17 -14.02
C TYR A 96 -0.99 1.22 -14.27
N LYS A 97 -2.29 1.48 -14.04
CA LYS A 97 -2.89 2.75 -14.49
C LYS A 97 -2.31 3.97 -13.77
N ASN A 98 -1.99 3.89 -12.49
CA ASN A 98 -1.34 5.02 -11.81
C ASN A 98 0.07 5.26 -12.33
N ALA A 99 0.82 4.19 -12.65
CA ALA A 99 2.14 4.31 -13.25
C ALA A 99 2.08 4.96 -14.63
N LEU A 100 1.21 4.45 -15.52
CA LEU A 100 1.00 5.02 -16.86
C LEU A 100 0.60 6.50 -16.80
N LYS A 101 -0.27 6.88 -15.86
CA LYS A 101 -0.66 8.28 -15.67
C LYS A 101 0.54 9.16 -15.28
N LEU A 102 1.41 8.67 -14.41
CA LEU A 102 2.58 9.44 -13.96
C LEU A 102 3.65 9.59 -15.05
N VAL A 103 3.78 8.60 -15.95
CA VAL A 103 4.73 8.67 -17.07
C VAL A 103 4.14 9.32 -18.32
N GLY A 104 2.86 9.72 -18.31
CA GLY A 104 2.21 10.43 -19.41
C GLY A 104 1.68 9.52 -20.53
N GLU A 105 1.41 8.25 -20.22
CA GLU A 105 0.96 7.21 -21.16
C GLU A 105 -0.54 6.88 -21.02
N LEU A 106 -1.30 7.72 -20.30
CA LEU A 106 -2.76 7.62 -20.08
C LEU A 106 -3.47 8.95 -20.35
#